data_AF-A0A9P6C7F5-F1
#
_entry.id   AF-A0A9P6C7F5-F1
#
_cell.length_a   1.000
_cell.length_b   1.000
_cell.length_c   1.000
_cell.angle_alpha   90.00
_cell.angle_beta   90.00
_cell.angle_gamma   90.00
#
_symmetry.space_group_name_H-M   'P 1'
#
loop_
_entity.id
_entity.type
_entity.pdbx_description
1 polymer ?
#
loop_
_entity_poly.entity_id
_entity_poly.type
_entity_poly.pdbx_seq_one_letter_code
_entity_poly.pdbx_strand_id
1 'polypeptide(L)'
;MHKDPEYSGHNFLHLTLEGECLYPGKPIGPVKPISPTYTNGGPFIPHLPSPQLAARFTRCVTNHAPIGEYRERFNLGEDDNSCSCGAPMQTRSQLLSSCPKLIHTKSLIHDHRIPTMAPRSIEHLISFLQDNLSAFVFQLDPP
;
A
#
# COMPACT_ATOMS: atom_id res chain seq x y z
N MET A 1 -12.21 23.23 -5.05
CA MET A 1 -11.56 22.00 -4.54
C MET A 1 -11.93 21.88 -3.07
N HIS A 2 -12.94 21.07 -2.75
CA HIS A 2 -13.31 20.83 -1.34
C HIS A 2 -12.16 20.04 -0.72
N LYS A 3 -11.51 20.60 0.31
CA LYS A 3 -10.52 19.85 1.08
C LYS A 3 -11.29 19.03 2.11
N ASP A 4 -11.04 17.74 2.16
CA ASP A 4 -11.34 16.93 3.33
C ASP A 4 -10.65 17.60 4.54
N PRO A 5 -11.42 18.06 5.56
CA PRO A 5 -10.86 18.75 6.72
C PRO A 5 -9.92 17.86 7.54
N GLU A 6 -9.98 16.53 7.40
CA GLU A 6 -9.07 15.59 8.07
C GLU A 6 -7.78 15.34 7.26
N TYR A 7 -7.69 15.80 6.01
CA TYR A 7 -6.51 15.59 5.18
C TYR A 7 -5.40 16.60 5.49
N SER A 8 -4.44 16.17 6.32
CA SER A 8 -3.27 16.97 6.68
C SER A 8 -2.07 16.83 5.74
N GLY A 9 -2.16 15.99 4.70
CA GLY A 9 -1.04 15.72 3.79
C GLY A 9 0.02 14.74 4.32
N HIS A 10 -0.19 14.15 5.50
CA HIS A 10 0.77 13.25 6.16
C HIS A 10 0.27 11.80 6.35
N ASN A 11 -0.73 11.37 5.56
CA ASN A 11 -1.32 10.03 5.63
C ASN A 11 -0.45 8.94 4.96
N PHE A 12 0.85 8.95 5.24
CA PHE A 12 1.81 8.03 4.64
C PHE A 12 1.67 6.61 5.18
N LEU A 13 1.91 5.61 4.33
CA LEU A 13 2.14 4.24 4.79
C LEU A 13 3.54 4.21 5.41
N HIS A 14 3.61 3.91 6.71
CA HIS A 14 4.89 3.78 7.40
C HIS A 14 5.53 2.43 7.10
N LEU A 15 6.70 2.48 6.46
CA LEU A 15 7.48 1.30 6.10
C LEU A 15 8.81 1.30 6.85
N THR A 16 9.51 0.19 6.79
CA THR A 16 10.81 -0.02 7.44
C THR A 16 11.81 -0.56 6.43
N LEU A 17 13.09 -0.16 6.54
CA LEU A 17 14.19 -0.88 5.88
C LEU A 17 14.39 -2.16 6.70
N GLU A 18 14.56 -3.30 6.04
CA GLU A 18 14.68 -4.57 6.76
C GLU A 18 15.73 -4.50 7.89
N GLY A 19 15.32 -4.91 9.08
CA GLY A 19 16.10 -5.83 9.90
C GLY A 19 15.39 -7.17 9.81
N GLU A 20 16.13 -8.24 9.53
CA GLU A 20 15.61 -9.60 9.37
C GLU A 20 14.52 -9.89 10.40
N CYS A 21 13.29 -10.06 9.95
CA CYS A 21 12.20 -10.49 10.80
C CYS A 21 12.09 -12.01 10.66
N LEU A 22 12.77 -12.75 11.53
CA LEU A 22 12.30 -14.10 11.84
C LEU A 22 10.90 -13.92 12.46
N TYR A 23 9.89 -14.47 11.79
CA TYR A 23 8.58 -14.93 12.28
C TYR A 23 8.27 -14.69 13.79
N PRO A 24 6.99 -14.48 14.12
CA PRO A 24 6.36 -13.17 14.16
C PRO A 24 6.98 -12.26 15.24
N GLY A 25 7.42 -11.07 14.82
CA GLY A 25 7.35 -9.89 15.69
C GLY A 25 8.61 -9.50 16.46
N LYS A 26 9.78 -10.09 16.20
CA LYS A 26 11.03 -9.56 16.74
C LYS A 26 11.99 -9.14 15.63
N PRO A 27 12.19 -7.83 15.42
CA PRO A 27 13.24 -7.35 14.54
C PRO A 27 14.60 -7.77 15.07
N ILE A 28 15.45 -8.35 14.22
CA ILE A 28 16.87 -8.51 14.51
C ILE A 28 17.53 -7.17 14.17
N GLY A 29 17.53 -6.25 15.13
CA GLY A 29 18.16 -4.93 15.00
C GLY A 29 17.18 -3.75 15.01
N PRO A 30 17.69 -2.51 14.98
CA PRO A 30 16.87 -1.31 15.03
C PRO A 30 16.04 -1.18 13.76
N VAL A 31 14.72 -1.35 13.88
CA VAL A 31 13.76 -0.99 12.84
C VAL A 31 13.80 0.52 12.68
N LYS A 32 14.31 1.01 11.53
CA LYS A 32 14.27 2.44 11.22
C LYS A 32 12.99 2.72 10.42
N PRO A 33 12.02 3.46 10.99
CA PRO A 33 10.87 3.92 10.24
C PRO A 33 11.35 4.78 9.08
N ILE A 34 10.78 4.54 7.92
CA ILE A 34 11.00 5.33 6.73
C ILE A 34 9.78 6.21 6.51
N SER A 35 10.04 7.49 6.30
CA SER A 35 9.06 8.41 5.75
C SER A 35 9.49 8.85 4.35
N PRO A 36 8.54 9.11 3.44
CA PRO A 36 8.86 9.78 2.18
C PRO A 36 9.59 11.09 2.44
N THR A 37 10.64 11.33 1.65
CA THR A 37 11.36 12.60 1.64
C THR A 37 11.53 13.05 0.19
N TYR A 38 11.50 14.36 -0.03
CA TYR A 38 11.71 14.97 -1.34
C TYR A 38 13.19 14.89 -1.78
N THR A 39 14.12 14.67 -0.86
CA THR A 39 15.55 14.59 -1.15
C THR A 39 15.91 13.27 -1.80
N ASN A 40 16.45 13.30 -3.02
CA ASN A 40 16.95 12.13 -3.78
C ASN A 40 15.94 10.99 -3.92
N GLY A 41 14.63 11.31 -3.99
CA GLY A 41 13.57 10.30 -4.11
C GLY A 41 13.33 9.44 -2.86
N GLY A 42 13.97 9.82 -1.75
CA GLY A 42 13.92 9.07 -0.50
C GLY A 42 14.54 7.68 -0.58
N PRO A 43 14.50 6.93 0.52
CA PRO A 43 15.12 5.60 0.62
C PRO A 43 14.30 4.51 -0.11
N PHE A 44 13.35 4.88 -0.97
CA PHE A 44 12.50 3.94 -1.71
C PHE A 44 13.03 3.67 -3.12
N ILE A 45 13.39 4.72 -3.87
CA ILE A 45 13.75 4.61 -5.30
C ILE A 45 14.84 3.57 -5.58
N PRO A 46 15.93 3.46 -4.78
CA PRO A 46 16.97 2.48 -5.05
C PRO A 46 16.51 1.01 -5.06
N HIS A 47 15.37 0.71 -4.43
CA HIS A 47 14.83 -0.65 -4.31
C HIS A 47 13.78 -0.99 -5.38
N LEU A 48 13.34 -0.01 -6.19
CA LEU A 48 12.21 -0.20 -7.10
C LEU A 48 12.70 -0.64 -8.49
N PRO A 49 12.33 -1.83 -8.98
CA PRO A 49 12.91 -2.42 -10.19
C PRO A 49 12.34 -1.86 -11.50
N SER A 50 11.25 -1.09 -11.47
CA SER A 50 10.68 -0.46 -12.68
C SER A 50 9.93 0.83 -12.38
N PRO A 51 9.82 1.76 -13.36
CA PRO A 51 9.00 2.97 -13.23
C PRO A 51 7.54 2.69 -12.91
N GLN A 52 6.94 1.65 -13.51
CA GLN A 52 5.54 1.26 -13.28
C GLN A 52 5.33 0.82 -11.83
N LEU A 53 6.23 -0.03 -11.31
CA LEU A 53 6.17 -0.44 -9.91
C LEU A 53 6.44 0.74 -8.98
N ALA A 54 7.36 1.64 -9.34
CA ALA A 54 7.63 2.84 -8.55
C ALA A 54 6.44 3.80 -8.47
N ALA A 55 5.67 3.96 -9.56
CA ALA A 55 4.45 4.73 -9.57
C ALA A 55 3.39 4.13 -8.63
N ARG A 56 3.14 2.82 -8.72
CA ARG A 56 2.18 2.13 -7.83
C ARG A 56 2.62 2.18 -6.36
N PHE A 57 3.91 1.96 -6.10
CA PHE A 57 4.50 2.08 -4.76
C PHE A 57 4.28 3.48 -4.20
N THR A 58 4.58 4.52 -4.98
CA THR A 58 4.41 5.92 -4.57
C THR A 58 2.95 6.23 -4.27
N ARG A 59 2.01 5.82 -5.14
CA ARG A 59 0.57 6.00 -4.95
C ARG A 59 0.09 5.33 -3.66
N CYS A 60 0.53 4.10 -3.40
CA CYS A 60 0.22 3.36 -2.18
C CYS A 60 0.76 4.08 -0.94
N VAL A 61 2.06 4.38 -0.91
CA VAL A 61 2.72 5.00 0.25
C VAL A 61 2.13 6.37 0.55
N THR A 62 1.85 7.18 -0.47
CA THR A 62 1.32 8.54 -0.29
C THR A 62 -0.18 8.60 -0.05
N ASN A 63 -0.90 7.48 -0.19
CA ASN A 63 -2.36 7.45 -0.17
C ASN A 63 -3.03 8.25 -1.29
N HIS A 64 -2.40 8.25 -2.48
CA HIS A 64 -2.85 8.94 -3.70
C HIS A 64 -3.14 7.96 -4.84
N ALA A 65 -3.45 6.71 -4.50
CA ALA A 65 -3.97 5.80 -5.51
C ALA A 65 -5.41 6.19 -5.88
N PRO A 66 -5.80 6.08 -7.16
CA PRO A 66 -7.13 6.44 -7.66
C PRO A 66 -8.21 5.40 -7.29
N ILE A 67 -8.26 5.03 -6.01
CA ILE A 67 -9.19 4.05 -5.43
C ILE A 67 -10.31 4.76 -4.66
N GLY A 68 -11.33 4.01 -4.24
CA GLY A 68 -12.53 4.55 -3.56
C GLY A 68 -12.24 5.60 -2.49
N GLU A 69 -11.35 5.32 -1.53
CA GLU A 69 -11.05 6.28 -0.45
C GLU A 69 -10.43 7.60 -0.93
N TYR A 70 -9.66 7.59 -2.01
CA TYR A 70 -9.07 8.79 -2.59
C TYR A 70 -10.14 9.59 -3.33
N ARG A 71 -10.99 8.89 -4.08
CA ARG A 71 -12.08 9.52 -4.83
C ARG A 71 -13.08 10.19 -3.90
N GLU A 72 -13.45 9.53 -2.81
CA GLU A 72 -14.27 10.08 -1.73
C GLU A 72 -13.63 11.33 -1.13
N ARG A 73 -12.35 11.24 -0.72
CA ARG A 73 -11.61 12.35 -0.11
C ARG A 73 -11.59 13.61 -0.96
N PHE A 74 -11.45 13.46 -2.28
CA PHE A 74 -11.34 14.57 -3.21
C PHE A 74 -12.63 14.89 -3.96
N ASN A 75 -13.75 14.26 -3.58
CA ASN A 75 -15.06 14.41 -4.23
C ASN A 75 -14.99 14.21 -5.76
N LEU A 76 -14.27 13.17 -6.19
CA LEU A 76 -14.05 12.83 -7.60
C LEU A 76 -15.15 11.88 -8.09
N GLY A 77 -16.35 12.41 -8.32
CA GLY A 77 -17.41 11.80 -9.15
C GLY A 77 -18.18 10.61 -8.58
N GLU A 78 -19.26 10.26 -9.32
CA GLU A 78 -20.35 9.31 -8.98
C GLU A 78 -20.01 7.81 -9.14
N ASP A 79 -18.75 7.47 -9.44
CA ASP A 79 -18.37 6.08 -9.66
C ASP A 79 -18.48 5.28 -8.36
N ASP A 80 -18.73 3.97 -8.52
CA ASP A 80 -18.79 3.05 -7.40
C ASP A 80 -17.43 3.00 -6.66
N ASN A 81 -17.40 3.55 -5.45
CA ASN A 81 -16.25 3.51 -4.56
C ASN A 81 -16.07 2.14 -3.87
N SER A 82 -16.96 1.18 -4.13
CA SER A 82 -16.87 -0.17 -3.61
C SER A 82 -15.67 -0.93 -4.20
N CYS A 83 -15.15 -1.88 -3.43
CA CYS A 83 -14.17 -2.81 -3.95
C CYS A 83 -14.90 -3.93 -4.69
N SER A 84 -14.34 -4.41 -5.80
CA SER A 84 -14.84 -5.59 -6.53
C SER A 84 -14.87 -6.90 -5.71
N CYS A 85 -14.31 -6.89 -4.49
CA CYS A 85 -14.48 -7.96 -3.53
C CYS A 85 -15.80 -7.90 -2.73
N GLY A 86 -16.62 -6.85 -2.94
CA GLY A 86 -17.86 -6.58 -2.21
C GLY A 86 -17.70 -5.69 -0.97
N ALA A 87 -16.50 -5.15 -0.69
CA ALA A 87 -16.34 -4.18 0.39
C ALA A 87 -17.01 -2.85 0.00
N PRO A 88 -17.79 -2.21 0.88
CA PRO A 88 -18.56 -1.00 0.54
C PRO A 88 -17.68 0.20 0.18
N MET A 89 -16.41 0.18 0.61
CA MET A 89 -15.42 1.21 0.30
C MET A 89 -14.08 0.54 0.01
N GLN A 90 -13.48 0.84 -1.14
CA GLN A 90 -12.13 0.43 -1.49
C GLN A 90 -11.11 1.34 -0.78
N THR A 91 -10.50 0.83 0.28
CA THR A 91 -9.50 1.57 1.08
C THR A 91 -8.10 0.98 0.92
N ARG A 92 -7.05 1.78 1.07
CA ARG A 92 -5.67 1.27 1.08
C ARG A 92 -5.50 0.21 2.16
N SER A 93 -6.08 0.42 3.34
CA SER A 93 -6.01 -0.56 4.43
C SER A 93 -6.62 -1.90 4.01
N GLN A 94 -7.85 -1.89 3.50
CA GLN A 94 -8.54 -3.11 3.05
C GLN A 94 -7.77 -3.82 1.93
N LEU A 95 -7.28 -3.07 0.94
CA LEU A 95 -6.47 -3.63 -0.15
C LEU A 95 -5.17 -4.28 0.35
N LEU A 96 -4.54 -3.74 1.40
CA LEU A 96 -3.27 -4.26 1.94
C LEU A 96 -3.42 -5.37 2.98
N SER A 97 -4.55 -5.46 3.69
CA SER A 97 -4.68 -6.39 4.82
C SER A 97 -5.64 -7.55 4.58
N SER A 98 -6.68 -7.36 3.77
CA SER A 98 -7.83 -8.28 3.84
C SER A 98 -8.65 -8.43 2.56
N CYS A 99 -8.30 -7.76 1.46
CA CYS A 99 -9.01 -7.92 0.20
C CYS A 99 -8.84 -9.36 -0.35
N PRO A 100 -9.91 -10.18 -0.43
CA PRO A 100 -9.81 -11.57 -0.87
C PRO A 100 -9.58 -11.73 -2.38
N LYS A 101 -9.66 -10.62 -3.14
CA LYS A 101 -9.36 -10.59 -4.58
C LYS A 101 -7.88 -10.36 -4.87
N LEU A 102 -7.07 -10.05 -3.86
CA LEU A 102 -5.65 -9.78 -3.97
C LEU A 102 -4.84 -10.91 -3.33
N ILE A 103 -3.66 -11.17 -3.89
CA ILE A 103 -2.69 -12.10 -3.36
C ILE A 103 -1.96 -11.41 -2.24
N HIS A 104 -2.26 -11.81 -1.02
CA HIS A 104 -1.47 -11.42 0.14
C HIS A 104 -0.48 -12.53 0.40
N THR A 105 0.81 -12.20 0.47
CA THR A 105 1.80 -13.13 1.01
C THR A 105 1.33 -13.49 2.42
N LYS A 106 0.90 -14.75 2.58
CA LYS A 106 0.54 -15.26 3.90
C LYS A 106 1.75 -15.03 4.79
N SER A 107 1.51 -14.53 6.01
CA SER A 107 2.53 -14.67 7.05
C SER A 107 3.06 -16.09 6.94
N LEU A 108 4.37 -16.27 6.95
CA LEU A 108 4.98 -17.59 6.82
C LEU A 108 4.49 -18.59 7.91
N ILE A 109 3.70 -18.10 8.86
CA ILE A 109 2.82 -18.85 9.74
C ILE A 109 1.57 -19.30 8.96
N HIS A 110 1.50 -20.59 8.63
CA HIS A 110 0.32 -21.26 8.05
C HIS A 110 -0.85 -21.34 9.04
N ASP A 111 -1.29 -20.21 9.60
CA ASP A 111 -2.50 -20.12 10.41
C ASP A 111 -3.53 -19.24 9.70
N HIS A 112 -4.57 -19.88 9.19
CA HIS A 112 -5.72 -19.26 8.54
C HIS A 112 -6.56 -18.35 9.48
N ARG A 113 -6.22 -18.29 10.78
CA ARG A 113 -6.85 -17.43 11.77
C ARG A 113 -6.10 -16.12 12.01
N ILE A 114 -4.90 -15.96 11.47
CA ILE A 114 -4.14 -14.71 11.59
C ILE A 114 -4.55 -13.79 10.43
N PRO A 115 -5.14 -12.61 10.70
CA PRO A 115 -5.44 -11.65 9.64
C PRO A 115 -4.14 -11.29 8.91
N THR A 116 -4.18 -11.32 7.58
CA THR A 116 -3.07 -10.93 6.73
C THR A 116 -2.58 -9.55 7.14
N MET A 117 -1.29 -9.46 7.49
CA MET A 117 -0.73 -8.21 7.97
C MET A 117 -0.39 -7.33 6.78
N ALA A 118 -0.83 -6.07 6.82
CA ALA A 118 -0.42 -5.07 5.83
C ALA A 118 1.12 -5.01 5.76
N PRO A 119 1.71 -4.80 4.56
CA PRO A 119 3.16 -4.71 4.40
C PRO A 119 3.79 -3.69 5.35
N ARG A 120 4.85 -4.10 6.07
CA ARG A 120 5.61 -3.26 7.02
C ARG A 120 7.03 -2.94 6.56
N SER A 121 7.52 -3.60 5.52
CA SER A 121 8.85 -3.38 4.92
C SER A 121 8.70 -2.96 3.44
N ILE A 122 9.74 -2.32 2.90
CA ILE A 122 9.80 -2.01 1.46
C ILE A 122 9.66 -3.29 0.63
N GLU A 123 10.39 -4.35 0.99
CA GLU A 123 10.42 -5.62 0.26
C GLU A 123 9.05 -6.28 0.23
N HIS A 124 8.35 -6.37 1.37
CA HIS A 124 6.99 -6.92 1.41
C HIS A 124 6.01 -6.10 0.56
N LEU A 125 6.14 -4.77 0.54
CA LEU A 125 5.28 -3.95 -0.31
C LEU A 125 5.61 -4.15 -1.81
N ILE A 126 6.89 -4.29 -2.15
CA ILE A 126 7.32 -4.60 -3.52
C ILE A 126 6.75 -5.96 -3.97
N SER A 127 6.92 -7.02 -3.17
CA SER A 127 6.37 -8.34 -3.45
C SER A 127 4.86 -8.30 -3.61
N PHE A 128 4.14 -7.65 -2.70
CA PHE A 128 2.69 -7.46 -2.81
C PHE A 128 2.29 -6.80 -4.14
N LEU A 129 2.98 -5.73 -4.54
CA LEU A 129 2.66 -5.02 -5.79
C LEU A 129 3.04 -5.82 -7.04
N GLN A 130 4.04 -6.70 -6.97
CA GLN A 130 4.39 -7.61 -8.06
C GLN A 130 3.33 -8.70 -8.23
N ASP A 131 2.84 -9.26 -7.12
CA ASP A 131 1.80 -10.29 -7.14
C ASP A 131 0.42 -9.72 -7.55
N ASN A 132 0.21 -8.42 -7.35
CA ASN A 132 -1.07 -7.75 -7.59
C ASN A 132 -0.94 -6.65 -8.64
N LEU A 133 -0.89 -7.04 -9.92
CA LEU A 133 -0.61 -6.09 -11.00
C LEU A 133 -1.64 -4.95 -11.12
N SER A 134 -2.89 -5.21 -10.75
CA SER A 134 -3.99 -4.24 -10.76
C SER A 134 -4.13 -3.40 -9.48
N ALA A 135 -3.30 -3.63 -8.46
CA ALA A 135 -3.37 -2.84 -7.23
C ALA A 135 -2.79 -1.42 -7.47
N PHE A 136 -3.54 -0.40 -7.04
CA PHE A 136 -3.12 1.01 -7.05
C PHE A 136 -2.76 1.58 -8.45
N VAL A 137 -3.27 0.98 -9.54
CA VAL A 137 -3.15 1.50 -10.91
C VAL A 137 -4.26 2.52 -11.22
N PHE A 138 -4.07 3.36 -12.23
CA PHE A 138 -5.22 4.05 -12.83
C PHE A 138 -6.00 3.02 -13.66
N GLN A 139 -7.32 3.13 -13.71
CA GLN A 139 -8.17 2.26 -14.54
C GLN A 139 -7.81 2.32 -16.04
N LEU A 140 -7.00 3.30 -16.47
CA LEU A 140 -6.51 3.49 -17.84
C LEU A 140 -5.10 2.93 -18.08
N ASP A 141 -4.41 2.42 -17.06
CA ASP A 141 -3.08 1.81 -17.23
C ASP A 141 -3.29 0.31 -17.59
N PRO A 142 -3.03 -0.15 -18.83
CA PRO A 142 -3.00 -1.58 -19.11
C PRO A 142 -1.85 -2.25 -18.34
N PRO A 143 -2.02 -3.51 -17.92
CA PRO A 143 -1.01 -4.25 -17.14
C PRO A 143 0.29 -4.50 -17.92
#